data_AF-A0A5C6ZCX2-F1
#
_entry.id   AF-A0A5C6ZCX2-F1
#
_cell.length_a   1.000
_cell.length_b   1.000
_cell.length_c   1.000
_cell.angle_alpha   90.00
_cell.angle_beta   90.00
_cell.angle_gamma   90.00
#
_symmetry.space_group_name_H-M   'P 1'
#
loop_
_entity.id
_entity.type
_entity.pdbx_description
1 polymer ?
#
loop_
_entity_poly.entity_id
_entity_poly.type
_entity_poly.pdbx_seq_one_letter_code
_entity_poly.pdbx_strand_id
1 'polypeptide(L)'
;SNVMVMAESTVLEDIDTGKVERQCRYFKAKVLDDHKAEGTDQSFVDAIDGERTIVFTDKCTSYVNIADYVEIHVTEKSNEQTTKETLKWVHIAISNAKRNFTGTYHKIKKKYLQLYLNEFVYKLNRRYFGERIFDRLVIASITANGH
;
A
#
# COMPACT_ATOMS: atom_id res chain seq x y z
N SER A 1 14.05 8.82 2.62
CA SER A 1 13.80 7.98 1.43
C SER A 1 12.36 8.18 1.06
N ASN A 2 12.05 8.17 -0.23
CA ASN A 2 10.67 8.15 -0.68
C ASN A 2 10.13 6.74 -0.55
N VAL A 3 8.85 6.63 -0.16
CA VAL A 3 8.17 5.35 0.00
C VAL A 3 6.84 5.47 -0.73
N MET A 4 6.63 4.60 -1.71
CA MET A 4 5.34 4.40 -2.33
C MET A 4 4.50 3.50 -1.43
N VAL A 5 3.27 3.92 -1.13
CA VAL A 5 2.30 3.16 -0.35
C VAL A 5 1.01 3.04 -1.16
N MET A 6 0.56 1.80 -1.34
CA MET A 6 -0.63 1.46 -2.11
C MET A 6 -1.58 0.65 -1.24
N ALA A 7 -2.88 0.84 -1.48
CA ALA A 7 -3.95 0.12 -0.80
C ALA A 7 -4.98 -0.33 -1.83
N GLU A 8 -5.18 -1.64 -1.94
CA GLU A 8 -6.27 -2.21 -2.70
C GLU A 8 -7.57 -2.02 -1.93
N SER A 9 -8.59 -1.51 -2.61
CA SER A 9 -9.92 -1.31 -2.02
C SER A 9 -11.04 -1.61 -3.00
N THR A 10 -12.14 -2.11 -2.46
CA THR A 10 -13.40 -2.32 -3.18
C THR A 10 -14.38 -1.26 -2.74
N VAL A 11 -15.06 -0.63 -3.69
CA VAL A 11 -16.14 0.32 -3.40
C VAL A 11 -17.38 -0.48 -2.98
N LEU A 12 -17.97 -0.10 -1.85
CA LEU A 12 -19.20 -0.66 -1.33
C LEU A 12 -20.23 0.47 -1.28
N GLU A 13 -21.43 0.18 -1.75
CA GLU A 13 -22.58 1.09 -1.67
C GLU A 13 -23.68 0.41 -0.88
N ASP A 14 -24.16 1.11 0.15
CA ASP A 14 -25.32 0.68 0.91
C ASP A 14 -26.59 1.02 0.11
N ILE A 15 -27.39 -0.01 -0.22
CA ILE A 15 -28.54 0.11 -1.13
C ILE A 15 -29.64 1.00 -0.52
N ASP A 16 -29.81 0.98 0.80
CA ASP A 16 -30.89 1.68 1.49
C ASP A 16 -30.54 3.15 1.77
N THR A 17 -29.27 3.44 2.08
CA THR A 17 -28.80 4.77 2.47
C THR A 17 -28.04 5.51 1.36
N GLY A 18 -27.65 4.82 0.29
CA GLY A 18 -26.79 5.34 -0.77
C GLY A 18 -25.36 5.69 -0.30
N LYS A 19 -24.98 5.24 0.89
CA LYS A 19 -23.68 5.58 1.47
C LYS A 19 -22.58 4.78 0.78
N VAL A 20 -21.63 5.48 0.19
CA VAL A 20 -20.45 4.88 -0.45
C VAL A 20 -19.30 4.81 0.54
N GLU A 21 -18.76 3.61 0.75
CA GLU A 21 -17.55 3.37 1.52
C GLU A 21 -16.54 2.56 0.70
N ARG A 22 -15.27 2.58 1.13
CA ARG A 22 -14.23 1.74 0.53
C ARG A 22 -13.78 0.72 1.55
N GLN A 23 -13.88 -0.56 1.21
CA GLN A 23 -13.31 -1.63 2.01
C GLN A 23 -11.91 -1.96 1.52
N CYS A 24 -10.90 -1.77 2.39
CA CYS A 24 -9.51 -2.08 2.04
C CYS A 24 -9.11 -3.49 2.47
N ARG A 25 -8.47 -4.22 1.55
CA ARG A 25 -8.02 -5.59 1.78
C ARG A 25 -6.52 -5.67 1.97
N TYR A 26 -5.75 -5.34 0.93
CA TYR A 26 -4.31 -5.50 0.88
C TYR A 26 -3.58 -4.17 0.73
N PHE A 27 -2.40 -4.11 1.33
CA PHE A 27 -1.48 -2.98 1.28
C PHE A 27 -0.16 -3.42 0.67
N LYS A 28 0.53 -2.48 0.01
CA LYS A 28 1.90 -2.64 -0.46
C LYS A 28 2.68 -1.37 -0.12
N ALA A 29 3.93 -1.54 0.35
CA ALA A 29 4.84 -0.43 0.56
C ALA A 29 6.20 -0.75 -0.06
N LYS A 30 6.75 0.20 -0.81
CA LYS A 30 8.02 0.05 -1.53
C LYS A 30 8.87 1.30 -1.34
N VAL A 31 10.10 1.13 -0.89
CA VAL A 31 11.12 2.18 -0.89
C VAL A 31 11.53 2.44 -2.33
N LEU A 32 11.50 3.71 -2.72
CA LEU A 32 11.95 4.16 -4.03
C LEU A 32 13.41 4.61 -3.89
N ASP A 33 14.30 3.94 -4.62
CA ASP A 33 15.71 4.30 -4.73
C ASP A 33 15.89 5.21 -5.94
N ASP A 34 16.25 6.47 -5.65
CA ASP A 34 16.37 7.62 -6.56
C ASP A 34 15.09 8.07 -7.29
N HIS A 35 15.00 9.39 -7.49
CA HIS A 35 13.87 10.10 -8.09
C HIS A 35 13.70 9.86 -9.61
N LYS A 36 14.26 8.77 -10.15
CA LYS A 36 14.12 8.43 -11.58
C LYS A 36 12.79 7.72 -11.80
N ALA A 37 11.98 8.24 -12.71
CA ALA A 37 10.63 7.73 -13.01
C ALA A 37 10.63 6.22 -13.31
N GLU A 38 11.63 5.72 -14.07
CA GLU A 38 11.73 4.32 -14.49
C GLU A 38 11.69 3.29 -13.34
N GLY A 39 12.38 3.54 -12.22
CA GLY A 39 12.39 2.61 -11.08
C GLY A 39 11.09 2.60 -10.26
N THR A 40 10.35 3.71 -10.32
CA THR A 40 9.05 3.87 -9.67
C THR A 40 7.97 3.15 -10.48
N ASP A 41 8.02 3.28 -11.80
CA ASP A 41 7.07 2.67 -12.74
C ASP A 41 7.12 1.14 -12.66
N GLN A 42 8.30 0.52 -12.67
CA GLN A 42 8.40 -0.95 -12.57
C GLN A 42 7.82 -1.49 -11.26
N SER A 43 8.13 -0.83 -10.13
CA SER A 43 7.60 -1.25 -8.82
C SER A 43 6.08 -1.12 -8.71
N PHE A 44 5.50 -0.20 -9.48
CA PHE A 44 4.06 0.00 -9.57
C PHE A 44 3.42 -1.05 -10.47
N VAL A 45 3.98 -1.29 -11.66
CA VAL A 45 3.53 -2.34 -12.60
C VAL A 45 3.55 -3.72 -11.94
N ASP A 46 4.61 -4.06 -11.21
CA ASP A 46 4.70 -5.33 -10.47
C ASP A 46 3.66 -5.49 -9.35
N ALA A 47 3.03 -4.38 -8.92
CA ALA A 47 2.10 -4.37 -7.79
C ALA A 47 0.63 -4.31 -8.20
N ILE A 48 0.32 -4.00 -9.46
CA ILE A 48 -1.05 -3.92 -9.99
C ILE A 48 -1.42 -5.20 -10.74
N ASP A 49 -2.71 -5.52 -10.77
CA ASP A 49 -3.24 -6.68 -11.50
C ASP A 49 -3.59 -6.27 -12.94
N GLY A 50 -2.57 -6.09 -13.78
CA GLY A 50 -2.70 -5.86 -15.22
C GLY A 50 -3.60 -4.68 -15.66
N GLU A 51 -4.07 -4.77 -16.91
CA GLU A 51 -4.65 -3.67 -17.72
C GLU A 51 -5.98 -3.10 -17.22
N ARG A 52 -6.63 -3.66 -16.18
CA ARG A 52 -7.96 -3.22 -15.69
C ARG A 52 -7.95 -2.74 -14.25
N THR A 53 -6.95 -1.94 -13.90
CA THR A 53 -6.84 -1.34 -12.57
C THR A 53 -7.29 0.13 -12.61
N ILE A 54 -8.13 0.55 -11.66
CA ILE A 54 -8.44 1.96 -11.41
C ILE A 54 -7.56 2.45 -10.27
N VAL A 55 -6.73 3.46 -10.53
CA VAL A 55 -5.77 3.98 -9.55
C VAL A 55 -6.11 5.41 -9.17
N PHE A 56 -6.22 5.62 -7.87
CA PHE A 56 -6.41 6.93 -7.26
C PHE A 56 -5.09 7.37 -6.62
N THR A 57 -4.51 8.48 -7.09
CA THR A 57 -3.26 9.01 -6.52
C THR A 57 -3.46 10.37 -5.91
N ASP A 58 -2.55 10.74 -5.00
CA ASP A 58 -2.40 12.15 -4.67
C ASP A 58 -1.85 12.90 -5.89
N LYS A 59 -2.11 14.21 -5.97
CA LYS A 59 -1.61 15.11 -7.02
C LYS A 59 -0.10 15.37 -6.92
N CYS A 60 0.69 14.35 -6.63
CA CYS A 60 2.14 14.43 -6.61
C CYS A 60 2.68 14.35 -8.04
N THR A 61 3.57 15.29 -8.42
CA THR A 61 4.15 15.37 -9.76
C THR A 61 5.15 14.27 -10.07
N SER A 62 5.47 13.38 -9.11
CA SER A 62 6.33 12.23 -9.34
C SER A 62 5.66 11.08 -10.10
N TYR A 63 4.33 11.10 -10.22
CA TYR A 63 3.54 10.03 -10.82
C TYR A 63 3.12 10.32 -12.28
N VAL A 64 4.06 10.79 -13.10
CA VAL A 64 3.76 11.32 -14.44
C VAL A 64 3.27 10.24 -15.40
N ASN A 65 3.72 8.99 -15.24
CA ASN A 65 3.49 7.92 -16.22
C ASN A 65 2.46 6.86 -15.77
N ILE A 66 1.78 7.04 -14.63
CA ILE A 66 0.85 6.01 -14.11
C ILE A 66 -0.28 5.72 -15.10
N ALA A 67 -0.78 6.76 -15.78
CA ALA A 67 -1.84 6.65 -16.76
C ALA A 67 -1.51 5.72 -17.94
N ASP A 68 -0.24 5.46 -18.22
CA ASP A 68 0.18 4.58 -19.31
C ASP A 68 0.03 3.09 -18.97
N TYR A 69 -0.15 2.75 -17.68
CA TYR A 69 -0.18 1.37 -17.18
C TYR A 69 -1.54 0.95 -16.62
N VAL A 70 -2.52 1.86 -16.54
CA VAL A 70 -3.80 1.63 -15.86
C VAL A 70 -4.98 2.08 -16.71
N GLU A 71 -6.12 1.43 -16.54
CA GLU A 71 -7.34 1.76 -17.30
C GLU A 71 -7.84 3.16 -16.98
N ILE A 72 -7.84 3.53 -15.70
CA ILE A 72 -8.29 4.83 -15.23
C ILE A 72 -7.33 5.33 -14.15
N HIS A 73 -6.74 6.50 -14.39
CA HIS A 73 -5.95 7.24 -13.41
C HIS A 73 -6.74 8.47 -12.93
N VAL A 74 -7.20 8.43 -11.69
CA VAL A 74 -7.86 9.58 -11.04
C VAL A 74 -6.86 10.25 -10.11
N THR A 75 -6.55 11.51 -10.40
CA THR A 75 -5.66 12.30 -9.55
C THR A 75 -6.48 13.23 -8.65
N GLU A 76 -6.30 13.11 -7.33
CA GLU A 76 -6.95 13.99 -6.37
C GLU A 76 -5.93 14.82 -5.59
N LYS A 77 -6.23 16.11 -5.39
CA LYS A 77 -5.42 16.92 -4.48
C LYS A 77 -5.68 16.44 -3.06
N SER A 78 -4.62 16.02 -2.36
CA SER A 78 -4.75 15.63 -0.95
C SER A 78 -5.20 16.86 -0.14
N ASN A 79 -6.42 16.79 0.39
CA ASN A 79 -7.05 17.77 1.27
C ASN A 79 -7.77 16.99 2.39
N GLU A 80 -8.39 17.70 3.34
CA GLU A 80 -9.01 17.03 4.49
C GLU A 80 -10.12 16.04 4.08
N GLN A 81 -10.85 16.33 3.02
CA GLN A 81 -11.94 15.50 2.51
C GLN A 81 -11.41 14.26 1.77
N THR A 82 -10.52 14.44 0.79
CA THR A 82 -9.94 13.35 -0.01
C THR A 82 -9.08 12.40 0.83
N THR A 83 -8.48 12.92 1.91
CA THR A 83 -7.79 12.11 2.92
C THR A 83 -8.74 11.25 3.75
N LYS A 84 -10.01 11.66 3.92
CA LYS A 84 -11.02 10.91 4.67
C LYS A 84 -11.87 9.99 3.80
N GLU A 85 -11.87 10.20 2.48
CA GLU A 85 -12.67 9.45 1.51
C GLU A 85 -11.78 8.55 0.64
N THR A 86 -11.19 9.11 -0.42
CA THR A 86 -10.48 8.35 -1.47
C THR A 86 -9.16 7.76 -1.02
N LEU A 87 -8.30 8.53 -0.35
CA LEU A 87 -6.95 8.11 0.08
C LEU A 87 -6.90 7.64 1.53
N LYS A 88 -8.07 7.46 2.16
CA LYS A 88 -8.25 7.14 3.58
C LYS A 88 -7.34 6.02 4.07
N TRP A 89 -7.35 4.88 3.38
CA TRP A 89 -6.63 3.70 3.83
C TRP A 89 -5.11 3.85 3.72
N VAL A 90 -4.62 4.54 2.69
CA VAL A 90 -3.19 4.85 2.54
C VAL A 90 -2.73 5.74 3.69
N HIS A 91 -3.48 6.80 4.02
CA HIS A 91 -3.15 7.71 5.13
C HIS A 91 -3.19 7.02 6.50
N ILE A 92 -4.18 6.15 6.72
CA ILE A 92 -4.25 5.31 7.93
C ILE A 92 -3.04 4.38 8.01
N ALA A 93 -2.69 3.69 6.92
CA ALA A 93 -1.54 2.78 6.88
C ALA A 93 -0.22 3.51 7.16
N ILE A 94 -0.02 4.70 6.56
CA ILE A 94 1.17 5.53 6.82
C ILE A 94 1.23 5.94 8.29
N SER A 95 0.11 6.38 8.87
CA SER A 95 0.04 6.79 10.28
C SER A 95 0.35 5.62 11.23
N ASN A 96 -0.19 4.44 10.93
CA ASN A 96 0.06 3.22 11.68
C ASN A 96 1.52 2.75 11.55
N ALA A 97 2.10 2.83 10.35
CA ALA A 97 3.50 2.50 10.12
C ALA A 97 4.42 3.39 10.95
N LYS A 98 4.20 4.72 10.93
CA LYS A 98 4.98 5.67 11.75
C LYS A 98 4.90 5.33 13.24
N ARG A 99 3.70 5.07 13.75
CA ARG A 99 3.50 4.71 15.16
C ARG A 99 4.18 3.39 15.53
N ASN A 100 4.03 2.36 14.70
CA ASN A 100 4.67 1.07 14.90
C ASN A 100 6.20 1.21 14.89
N PHE A 101 6.73 1.97 13.95
CA PHE A 101 8.15 2.21 13.79
C PHE A 101 8.79 2.87 15.01
N THR A 102 8.14 3.90 15.54
CA THR A 102 8.58 4.59 16.76
C THR A 102 8.44 3.71 18.01
N GLY A 103 7.39 2.88 18.09
CA GLY A 103 7.10 2.07 19.27
C GLY A 103 7.88 0.74 19.35
N THR A 104 8.23 0.14 18.22
CA THR A 104 8.84 -1.20 18.16
C THR A 104 10.34 -1.17 18.02
N TYR A 105 10.90 -0.21 17.27
CA TYR A 105 12.33 -0.19 16.97
C TYR A 105 13.04 0.96 17.66
N HIS A 106 14.12 0.67 18.38
CA HIS A 106 14.96 1.72 18.99
C HIS A 106 15.58 2.63 17.92
N LYS A 107 16.04 2.07 16.80
CA LYS A 107 16.67 2.83 15.72
C LYS A 107 16.39 2.20 14.36
N ILE A 108 15.79 2.98 13.47
CA ILE A 108 15.56 2.60 12.07
C ILE A 108 16.75 3.02 11.23
N LYS A 109 17.38 2.06 10.56
CA LYS A 109 18.46 2.32 9.59
C LYS A 109 17.89 2.33 8.18
N LYS A 110 18.21 3.37 7.39
CA LYS A 110 17.75 3.52 5.99
C LYS A 110 17.98 2.27 5.14
N LYS A 111 19.13 1.62 5.29
CA LYS A 111 19.49 0.38 4.56
C LYS A 111 18.56 -0.81 4.80
N TYR A 112 17.76 -0.79 5.86
CA TYR A 112 16.79 -1.84 6.19
C TYR A 112 15.34 -1.35 6.09
N LEU A 113 15.10 -0.15 5.56
CA LEU A 113 13.77 0.45 5.53
C LEU A 113 12.74 -0.44 4.82
N GLN A 114 13.12 -1.06 3.70
CA GLN A 114 12.24 -2.00 3.00
C GLN A 114 11.90 -3.23 3.85
N LEU A 115 12.82 -3.73 4.66
CA LEU A 115 12.57 -4.89 5.54
C LEU A 115 11.58 -4.53 6.65
N TYR A 116 11.72 -3.36 7.27
CA TYR A 116 10.76 -2.88 8.27
C TYR A 116 9.36 -2.68 7.66
N LEU A 117 9.29 -2.14 6.44
CA LEU A 117 8.03 -1.99 5.71
C LEU A 117 7.43 -3.35 5.34
N ASN A 118 8.24 -4.31 4.90
CA ASN A 118 7.78 -5.67 4.59
C ASN A 118 7.18 -6.34 5.83
N GLU A 119 7.82 -6.23 6.99
CA GLU A 119 7.29 -6.77 8.25
C GLU A 119 5.96 -6.10 8.63
N PHE A 120 5.90 -4.77 8.57
CA PHE A 120 4.68 -4.01 8.86
C PHE A 120 3.52 -4.40 7.93
N VAL A 121 3.77 -4.43 6.61
CA VAL A 121 2.77 -4.78 5.61
C VAL A 121 2.34 -6.25 5.74
N TYR A 122 3.26 -7.16 6.03
CA TYR A 122 2.93 -8.56 6.30
C TYR A 122 1.93 -8.69 7.45
N LYS A 123 2.19 -7.98 8.57
CA LYS A 123 1.30 -7.94 9.72
C LYS A 123 -0.05 -7.29 9.39
N LEU A 124 -0.03 -6.14 8.71
CA LEU A 124 -1.23 -5.41 8.35
C LEU A 124 -2.15 -6.20 7.41
N ASN A 125 -1.61 -6.89 6.41
CA ASN A 125 -2.38 -7.71 5.47
C ASN A 125 -2.93 -8.99 6.09
N ARG A 126 -2.39 -9.41 7.24
CA ARG A 126 -2.79 -10.60 7.99
C ARG A 126 -3.38 -10.26 9.37
N ARG A 127 -3.83 -9.01 9.56
CA ARG A 127 -4.34 -8.48 10.83
C ARG A 127 -5.49 -9.27 11.46
N TYR A 128 -6.21 -10.06 10.67
CA TYR A 128 -7.32 -10.92 11.14
C TYR A 128 -6.90 -12.37 11.44
N PHE A 129 -5.63 -12.71 11.31
CA PHE A 129 -5.16 -14.08 11.54
C PHE A 129 -4.90 -14.40 13.02
N GLY A 130 -4.85 -13.37 13.88
CA GLY A 130 -4.53 -13.52 15.30
C GLY A 130 -3.17 -14.18 15.50
N GLU A 131 -3.11 -15.11 16.45
CA GLU A 131 -1.88 -15.86 16.81
C GLU A 131 -1.31 -16.70 15.66
N ARG A 132 -2.12 -17.03 14.64
CA ARG A 132 -1.68 -17.87 13.49
C ARG A 132 -0.72 -17.14 12.54
N ILE A 133 -0.41 -15.87 12.80
CA ILE A 133 0.41 -15.05 11.90
C ILE A 133 1.83 -15.58 11.74
N PHE A 134 2.39 -16.15 12.81
CA PHE A 134 3.71 -16.77 12.83
C PHE A 134 3.69 -18.11 12.10
N ASP A 135 2.77 -19.00 12.44
CA ASP A 135 2.64 -20.31 11.80
C ASP A 135 2.46 -20.19 10.28
N ARG A 136 1.65 -19.22 9.85
CA ARG A 136 1.44 -18.90 8.43
C ARG A 136 2.73 -18.45 7.74
N LEU A 137 3.62 -17.74 8.43
CA LEU A 137 4.91 -17.32 7.90
C LEU A 137 5.83 -18.53 7.71
N VAL A 138 5.86 -19.43 8.70
CA VAL A 138 6.65 -20.66 8.65
C VAL A 138 6.20 -21.53 7.49
N ILE A 139 4.89 -21.77 7.37
CA ILE A 139 4.32 -22.54 6.25
C ILE A 139 4.71 -21.89 4.91
N ALA A 140 4.49 -20.58 4.75
CA ALA A 140 4.82 -19.87 3.51
C ALA A 140 6.31 -20.01 3.15
N SER A 141 7.20 -19.88 4.14
CA SER A 141 8.65 -20.01 3.95
C SER A 141 9.05 -21.41 3.49
N ILE A 142 8.43 -22.45 4.04
CA ILE A 142 8.68 -23.85 3.65
C ILE A 142 8.16 -24.11 2.24
N THR A 143 6.94 -23.65 1.93
CA THR A 143 6.30 -23.89 0.63
C THR A 143 6.92 -23.08 -0.50
N ALA A 144 7.49 -21.91 -0.22
CA ALA A 144 8.11 -21.05 -1.23
C ALA A 144 9.39 -21.64 -1.84
N ASN A 145 10.08 -22.54 -1.12
CA ASN A 145 11.31 -23.21 -1.58
C ASN A 145 11.03 -24.53 -2.34
N GLY A 146 9.79 -24.77 -2.77
CA GLY A 146 9.39 -25.95 -3.55
C GLY A 146 9.53 -25.80 -5.07
N HIS A 147 10.27 -24.80 -5.55
CA HIS A 147 10.59 -24.57 -6.97
C HIS A 147 12.08 -24.81 -7.23
#